data_AF-A0AA95I1C6-F1
#
_entry.id   AF-A0AA95I1C6-F1
#
_cell.length_a   1.000
_cell.length_b   1.000
_cell.length_c   1.000
_cell.angle_alpha   90.00
_cell.angle_beta   90.00
_cell.angle_gamma   90.00
#
_symmetry.space_group_name_H-M   'P 1'
#
loop_
_entity.id
_entity.type
_entity.pdbx_description
1 polymer ?
#
loop_
_entity_poly.entity_id
_entity_poly.type
_entity_poly.pdbx_seq_one_letter_code
_entity_poly.pdbx_strand_id
1 'polypeptide(L)'
;MAPAYHPEWLVNFWLTSPGLNLLNPHYVLMFLVVVIALLWFFQRKRTAVHEVIDDNEKLFRHLLLRKKVIEEELAGLEGRLGSAGMTEEINKKMLDYQGRLDQVNKELEQYTG
;
A
#
# COMPACT_ATOMS: atom_id res chain seq x y z
N MET A 1 47.81 8.61 -24.40
CA MET A 1 46.43 9.01 -24.79
C MET A 1 45.66 7.72 -24.95
N ALA A 2 44.95 7.27 -23.90
CA ALA A 2 44.22 6.01 -23.98
C ALA A 2 42.94 6.22 -24.81
N PRO A 3 42.63 5.36 -25.79
CA PRO A 3 41.43 5.53 -26.60
C PRO A 3 40.19 5.35 -25.71
N ALA A 4 39.17 6.17 -25.95
CA ALA A 4 37.87 6.00 -25.31
C ALA A 4 37.32 4.63 -25.71
N TYR A 5 37.29 3.70 -24.75
CA TYR A 5 36.72 2.36 -24.94
C TYR A 5 35.20 2.50 -25.06
N HIS A 6 34.74 2.70 -26.29
CA HIS A 6 33.33 2.56 -26.62
C HIS A 6 33.05 1.10 -26.93
N PRO A 7 32.01 0.48 -26.34
CA PRO A 7 31.68 -0.91 -26.63
C PRO A 7 31.36 -1.09 -28.11
N GLU A 8 31.99 -2.06 -28.77
CA GLU A 8 31.89 -2.23 -30.23
C GLU A 8 30.46 -2.50 -30.69
N TRP A 9 29.64 -3.17 -29.87
CA TRP A 9 28.22 -3.40 -30.17
C TRP A 9 27.43 -2.10 -30.28
N LEU A 10 27.76 -1.08 -29.49
CA LEU A 10 27.05 0.20 -29.47
C LEU A 10 27.39 1.05 -30.70
N VAL A 11 28.65 0.97 -31.14
CA VAL A 11 29.11 1.63 -32.37
C VAL A 11 28.49 0.96 -33.59
N ASN A 12 28.52 -0.38 -33.65
CA ASN A 12 27.90 -1.14 -34.74
C ASN A 12 26.39 -0.90 -34.81
N PHE A 13 25.70 -0.82 -33.67
CA PHE A 13 24.28 -0.47 -33.60
C PHE A 13 23.98 0.91 -34.20
N TRP A 14 24.78 1.93 -33.86
CA TRP A 14 24.62 3.29 -34.40
C TRP A 14 24.87 3.37 -35.90
N LEU A 15 25.93 2.73 -36.39
CA LEU A 15 26.31 2.76 -37.81
C LEU A 15 25.34 1.97 -38.70
N THR A 16 24.77 0.87 -38.16
CA THR A 16 23.87 -0.02 -38.91
C THR A 16 22.43 0.50 -38.93
N SER A 17 22.06 1.38 -38.00
CA SER A 17 20.69 1.88 -37.90
C SER A 17 20.46 3.07 -38.85
N PRO A 18 19.62 2.92 -39.89
CA PRO A 18 19.33 4.00 -40.83
C PRO A 18 18.63 5.17 -40.12
N GLY A 19 19.03 6.40 -40.42
CA GLY A 19 18.53 7.63 -39.78
C GLY A 19 19.19 7.97 -38.44
N LEU A 20 19.62 6.95 -37.71
CA LEU A 20 20.32 7.09 -36.43
C LEU A 20 21.80 7.50 -36.65
N ASN A 21 22.47 6.99 -37.68
CA ASN A 21 23.85 7.37 -38.04
C ASN A 21 24.07 8.88 -38.32
N LEU A 22 23.01 9.66 -38.51
CA LEU A 22 23.07 11.11 -38.73
C LEU A 22 23.04 11.92 -37.42
N LEU A 23 22.71 11.28 -36.29
CA LEU A 23 22.55 11.91 -34.98
C LEU A 23 23.80 11.69 -34.12
N ASN A 24 24.15 12.70 -33.32
CA ASN A 24 25.29 12.59 -32.42
C ASN A 24 24.98 11.57 -31.31
N PRO A 25 25.75 10.47 -31.19
CA PRO A 25 25.42 9.35 -30.32
C PRO A 25 25.39 9.76 -28.84
N HIS A 26 26.21 10.74 -28.46
CA HIS A 26 26.28 11.25 -27.09
C HIS A 26 25.01 11.99 -26.66
N TYR A 27 24.40 12.80 -27.53
CA TYR A 27 23.17 13.52 -27.16
C TYR A 27 21.99 12.57 -26.99
N VAL A 28 21.92 11.53 -27.82
CA VAL A 28 20.86 10.53 -27.73
C VAL A 28 21.02 9.68 -26.47
N LEU A 29 22.24 9.28 -26.13
CA LEU A 29 22.54 8.59 -24.87
C LEU A 29 22.17 9.45 -23.66
N MET A 30 22.56 10.73 -23.66
CA MET A 30 22.20 11.66 -22.58
C MET A 30 20.68 11.83 -22.45
N PHE A 31 19.98 11.99 -23.57
CA PHE A 31 18.52 12.08 -23.57
C PHE A 31 17.89 10.81 -22.99
N LEU A 32 18.37 9.64 -23.40
CA LEU A 32 17.85 8.35 -22.94
C LEU A 32 18.07 8.16 -21.43
N VAL A 33 19.23 8.54 -20.90
CA VAL A 33 19.51 8.55 -19.46
C VAL A 33 18.56 9.47 -18.71
N VAL A 34 18.33 10.68 -19.22
CA VAL A 34 17.41 11.66 -18.60
C VAL A 34 15.97 11.12 -18.60
N VAL A 35 15.51 10.52 -19.70
CA VAL A 35 14.18 9.91 -19.80
C VAL A 35 14.03 8.75 -18.82
N ILE A 36 15.01 7.85 -18.73
CA ILE A 36 14.98 6.74 -17.76
C ILE A 36 14.94 7.29 -16.33
N ALA A 37 15.78 8.28 -16.01
CA ALA A 37 15.82 8.90 -14.69
C ALA A 37 14.48 9.56 -14.33
N LEU A 38 13.85 10.26 -15.27
CA LEU A 38 12.53 10.85 -15.09
C LEU A 38 11.46 9.77 -14.88
N LEU A 39 11.43 8.74 -15.73
CA LEU A 39 10.49 7.62 -15.59
C LEU A 39 10.65 6.92 -14.23
N TRP A 40 11.88 6.66 -13.81
CA TRP A 40 12.16 6.06 -12.50
C TRP A 40 11.72 6.97 -11.35
N PHE A 41 11.97 8.27 -11.44
CA PHE A 41 11.54 9.26 -10.45
C PHE A 41 10.01 9.34 -10.34
N PHE A 42 9.30 9.34 -11.47
CA PHE A 42 7.84 9.34 -11.50
C PHE A 42 7.26 8.01 -10.99
N GLN A 43 7.85 6.86 -11.36
CA GLN A 43 7.42 5.57 -10.83
C GLN A 43 7.62 5.49 -9.32
N ARG A 44 8.79 5.89 -8.80
CA ARG A 44 9.07 5.89 -7.36
C ARG A 44 8.08 6.74 -6.56
N LYS A 45 7.65 7.88 -7.10
CA LYS A 45 6.60 8.71 -6.49
C LYS A 45 5.23 8.01 -6.48
N ARG A 46 4.88 7.25 -7.52
CA ARG A 46 3.61 6.52 -7.56
C ARG A 46 3.59 5.32 -6.63
N THR A 47 4.71 4.60 -6.50
CA THR A 47 4.82 3.45 -5.59
C THR A 47 4.71 3.87 -4.13
N ALA A 48 5.37 4.96 -3.73
CA ALA A 48 5.29 5.47 -2.36
C ALA A 48 3.87 5.89 -1.95
N VAL A 49 3.08 6.45 -2.89
CA VAL A 49 1.67 6.80 -2.63
C VAL A 49 0.80 5.54 -2.54
N HIS A 50 1.10 4.51 -3.33
CA HIS A 50 0.32 3.27 -3.32
C HIS A 50 0.56 2.43 -2.06
N GLU A 51 1.80 2.42 -1.55
CA GLU A 51 2.19 1.70 -0.34
C GLU A 51 1.48 2.27 0.91
N VAL A 52 1.37 3.60 1.01
CA VAL A 52 0.63 4.26 2.11
C VAL A 52 -0.88 3.98 2.05
N ILE A 53 -1.45 3.88 0.85
CA ILE A 53 -2.88 3.56 0.68
C ILE A 53 -3.16 2.09 1.05
N ASP A 54 -2.27 1.16 0.69
CA ASP A 54 -2.41 -0.27 0.99
C ASP A 54 -2.30 -0.56 2.51
N ASP A 55 -1.41 0.14 3.22
CA ASP A 55 -1.28 -0.02 4.67
C ASP A 55 -2.51 0.49 5.43
N ASN A 56 -3.09 1.62 5.01
CA ASN A 56 -4.33 2.14 5.58
C ASN A 56 -5.52 1.21 5.30
N GLU A 57 -5.64 0.68 4.08
CA GLU A 57 -6.68 -0.27 3.69
C GLU A 57 -6.56 -1.59 4.47
N LYS A 58 -5.33 -2.09 4.69
CA LYS A 58 -5.09 -3.28 5.54
C LYS A 58 -5.50 -3.04 6.98
N LEU A 59 -5.17 -1.87 7.53
CA LEU A 59 -5.52 -1.51 8.90
C LEU A 59 -7.03 -1.36 9.06
N PHE A 60 -7.71 -0.76 8.08
CA PHE A 60 -9.17 -0.68 8.02
C PHE A 60 -9.84 -2.06 7.98
N ARG A 61 -9.35 -2.97 7.12
CA ARG A 61 -9.84 -4.36 7.06
C ARG A 61 -9.62 -5.11 8.37
N HIS A 62 -8.48 -4.90 9.01
CA HIS A 62 -8.19 -5.51 10.29
C HIS A 62 -9.16 -5.04 11.39
N LEU A 63 -9.46 -3.74 11.44
CA LEU A 63 -10.43 -3.17 12.37
C LEU A 63 -11.85 -3.71 12.11
N LEU A 64 -12.26 -3.86 10.85
CA LEU A 64 -13.56 -4.47 10.50
C LEU A 64 -13.67 -5.93 10.95
N LEU A 65 -12.63 -6.73 10.73
CA LEU A 65 -12.60 -8.12 11.20
C LEU A 65 -12.69 -8.17 12.73
N ARG A 66 -11.96 -7.30 13.42
CA ARG A 66 -11.99 -7.22 14.88
C ARG A 66 -13.37 -6.82 15.40
N LYS A 67 -14.04 -5.87 14.76
CA LYS A 67 -15.42 -5.49 15.07
C LYS A 67 -16.36 -6.68 14.93
N LYS A 68 -16.29 -7.42 13.82
CA LYS A 68 -17.14 -8.59 13.58
C LYS A 68 -16.95 -9.69 14.64
N VAL A 69 -15.70 -9.96 15.03
CA VAL A 69 -15.40 -10.94 16.09
C VAL A 69 -16.01 -10.50 17.42
N ILE A 70 -15.91 -9.22 17.76
CA ILE A 70 -16.51 -8.67 19.00
C ILE A 70 -18.05 -8.78 18.94
N GLU A 71 -18.66 -8.51 17.80
CA GLU A 71 -20.12 -8.65 17.60
C GLU A 71 -20.57 -10.12 17.72
N GLU A 72 -19.80 -11.07 17.18
CA GLU A 72 -20.07 -12.50 17.35
C GLU A 72 -19.92 -12.96 18.82
N GLU A 73 -18.90 -12.46 19.53
CA GLU A 73 -18.73 -12.73 20.97
C GLU A 73 -19.90 -12.15 21.79
N LEU A 74 -20.34 -10.93 21.47
CA LEU A 74 -21.51 -10.30 22.08
C LEU A 74 -22.78 -11.10 21.83
N ALA A 75 -23.05 -11.49 20.58
CA ALA A 75 -24.23 -12.29 20.23
C ALA A 75 -24.20 -13.67 20.91
N GLY A 76 -23.01 -14.27 21.03
CA GLY A 76 -22.80 -15.52 21.77
C GLY A 76 -23.04 -15.36 23.27
N LEU A 77 -22.61 -14.26 23.87
CA LEU A 77 -22.87 -13.94 25.27
C LEU A 77 -24.36 -13.66 25.51
N GLU A 78 -25.02 -12.94 24.62
CA GLU A 78 -26.44 -12.61 24.68
C GLU A 78 -27.31 -13.86 24.55
N GLY A 79 -26.95 -14.79 23.65
CA GLY A 79 -27.59 -16.11 23.54
C GLY A 79 -27.42 -16.97 24.79
N ARG A 80 -26.25 -16.90 25.45
CA ARG A 80 -26.01 -17.59 26.72
C ARG A 80 -26.78 -16.94 27.87
N LEU A 81 -26.92 -15.61 27.86
CA LEU A 81 -27.71 -14.81 28.81
C LEU A 81 -29.20 -15.17 28.75
N GLY A 82 -29.75 -15.32 27.55
CA GLY A 82 -31.12 -15.78 27.33
C GLY A 82 -31.38 -17.21 27.81
N SER A 83 -30.34 -18.06 27.86
CA SER A 83 -30.44 -19.45 28.29
C SER A 83 -30.14 -19.70 29.78
N ALA A 84 -29.35 -18.83 30.44
CA ALA A 84 -28.82 -19.08 31.79
C ALA A 84 -29.34 -18.13 32.89
N GLY A 85 -30.10 -17.10 32.56
CA GLY A 85 -30.52 -16.09 33.54
C GLY A 85 -29.39 -15.12 33.90
N MET A 86 -29.75 -13.87 34.15
CA MET A 86 -28.83 -12.73 34.30
C MET A 86 -27.94 -12.88 35.54
N THR A 87 -26.63 -13.11 35.36
CA THR A 87 -25.63 -13.01 36.44
C THR A 87 -24.89 -11.68 36.32
N GLU A 88 -24.65 -11.00 37.44
CA GLU A 88 -24.00 -9.68 37.53
C GLU A 88 -22.64 -9.60 36.80
N GLU A 89 -21.91 -10.70 36.77
CA GLU A 89 -20.64 -10.87 36.05
C GLU A 89 -20.78 -10.77 34.52
N ILE A 90 -21.92 -11.20 33.97
CA ILE A 90 -22.17 -11.18 32.53
C ILE A 90 -22.51 -9.75 32.10
N ASN A 91 -23.30 -9.01 32.89
CA ASN A 91 -23.60 -7.60 32.65
C ASN A 91 -22.33 -6.74 32.63
N LYS A 92 -21.41 -6.98 33.56
CA LYS A 92 -20.12 -6.27 33.61
C LYS A 92 -19.28 -6.51 32.35
N LYS A 93 -19.23 -7.75 31.88
CA LYS A 93 -18.54 -8.09 30.62
C LYS A 93 -19.22 -7.45 29.41
N MET A 94 -20.54 -7.46 29.37
CA MET A 94 -21.31 -6.85 28.27
C MET A 94 -21.04 -5.34 28.14
N LEU A 95 -21.00 -4.62 29.27
CA LEU A 95 -20.66 -3.20 29.32
C LEU A 95 -19.23 -2.91 28.88
N ASP A 96 -18.27 -3.76 29.29
CA ASP A 96 -16.87 -3.62 28.88
C ASP A 96 -16.71 -3.85 27.35
N TYR A 97 -17.39 -4.86 26.80
CA TYR A 97 -17.41 -5.11 25.36
C TYR A 97 -18.08 -3.98 24.58
N GLN A 98 -19.18 -3.42 25.08
CA GLN A 98 -19.82 -2.23 24.49
C GLN A 98 -18.88 -1.02 24.46
N GLY A 99 -18.17 -0.74 25.57
CA GLY A 99 -17.20 0.35 25.62
C GLY A 99 -16.07 0.18 24.62
N ARG A 100 -15.58 -1.05 24.44
CA ARG A 100 -14.56 -1.37 23.42
C ARG A 100 -15.10 -1.23 21.99
N LEU A 101 -16.37 -1.56 21.76
CA LEU A 101 -17.02 -1.42 20.46
C LEU A 101 -17.20 0.06 20.08
N ASP A 102 -17.59 0.90 21.03
CA ASP A 102 -17.68 2.36 20.86
C ASP A 102 -16.33 3.00 20.56
N GLN A 103 -15.27 2.55 21.23
CA GLN A 103 -13.92 3.01 20.96
C GLN A 103 -13.47 2.67 19.54
N VAL A 104 -13.72 1.42 19.09
CA VAL A 104 -13.41 0.99 17.72
C VAL A 104 -14.25 1.73 16.69
N ASN A 105 -15.53 2.02 16.97
CA ASN A 105 -16.37 2.83 16.08
C ASN A 105 -15.86 4.26 15.93
N LYS A 106 -15.43 4.90 17.03
CA LYS A 106 -14.81 6.23 16.98
C LYS A 106 -13.51 6.24 16.17
N GLU A 107 -12.68 5.21 16.33
CA GLU A 107 -11.46 5.06 15.53
C GLU A 107 -11.81 4.87 14.04
N LEU A 108 -12.85 4.10 13.71
CA LEU A 108 -13.32 3.92 12.33
C LEU A 108 -13.91 5.19 11.70
N GLU A 109 -14.62 6.02 12.47
CA GLU A 109 -15.12 7.31 12.00
C GLU A 109 -13.97 8.25 11.59
N GLN A 110 -12.82 8.21 12.27
CA GLN A 110 -11.66 9.02 11.91
C GLN A 110 -11.04 8.67 10.56
N TYR A 111 -11.28 7.46 10.04
CA TYR A 111 -10.83 7.05 8.71
C TYR A 111 -11.92 7.21 7.63
N THR A 112 -13.18 7.41 8.03
CA THR A 112 -14.33 7.53 7.12
C THR A 112 -14.80 8.99 6.96
N GLY A 113 -14.40 9.89 7.86
CA GLY A 113 -14.78 11.31 7.90
C GLY A 113 -13.93 12.24 7.04
#